data_AF-A0A2N3D317-F1
#
_entry.id   AF-A0A2N3D317-F1
#
_cell.length_a   1.000
_cell.length_b   1.000
_cell.length_c   1.000
_cell.angle_alpha   90.00
_cell.angle_beta   90.00
_cell.angle_gamma   90.00
#
_symmetry.space_group_name_H-M   'P 1'
#
loop_
_entity.id
_entity.type
_entity.pdbx_description
1 polymer ?
#
loop_
_entity_poly.entity_id
_entity_poly.type
_entity_poly.pdbx_seq_one_letter_code
_entity_poly.pdbx_strand_id
1 'polypeptide(L)' 'MSTSPIATEDVSVSAGAVQMVELGPDESPYFNRELSWLQFNQRVLAEACNEQYPLLERLRFLSISGSNLDEFMMI' A
#
# COMPACT_ATOMS: atom_id res chain seq x y z
N MET A 1 26.54 -47.97 -29.16
CA MET A 1 26.36 -46.60 -28.64
C MET A 1 25.05 -46.59 -27.88
N SER A 2 25.14 -46.76 -26.56
CA SER A 2 24.00 -46.97 -25.66
C SER A 2 23.59 -45.61 -25.10
N THR A 3 22.47 -45.06 -25.57
CA THR A 3 21.93 -43.81 -25.05
C THR A 3 20.99 -44.12 -23.89
N SER A 4 21.48 -43.91 -22.67
CA SER A 4 20.66 -43.95 -21.45
C SER A 4 19.57 -42.86 -21.50
N PRO A 5 18.34 -43.12 -21.05
CA PRO A 5 17.32 -42.08 -20.93
C PRO A 5 17.68 -41.16 -19.76
N ILE A 6 17.59 -39.86 -19.98
CA ILE A 6 17.73 -38.83 -18.95
C ILE A 6 16.58 -39.03 -17.95
N ALA A 7 16.91 -39.18 -16.66
CA ALA A 7 15.91 -39.25 -15.61
C ALA A 7 15.15 -37.91 -15.59
N THR A 8 13.85 -37.96 -15.82
CA THR A 8 12.94 -36.84 -15.59
C THR A 8 13.00 -36.52 -14.10
N GLU A 9 13.70 -35.45 -13.72
CA GLU A 9 13.58 -34.90 -12.37
C GLU A 9 12.16 -34.34 -12.23
N ASP A 10 11.33 -35.04 -11.46
CA ASP A 10 10.05 -34.54 -10.96
C ASP A 10 10.32 -33.31 -10.10
N VAL A 11 10.37 -32.13 -10.75
CA VAL A 11 10.27 -30.84 -10.07
C VAL A 11 8.85 -30.75 -9.52
N SER A 12 8.68 -31.32 -8.34
CA SER A 12 7.53 -31.10 -7.48
C SER A 12 7.58 -29.64 -7.04
N VAL A 13 6.96 -28.77 -7.84
CA VAL A 13 6.64 -27.41 -7.44
C VAL A 13 5.69 -27.54 -6.26
N SER A 14 6.26 -27.51 -5.06
CA SER A 14 5.53 -27.27 -3.83
C SER A 14 4.82 -25.94 -4.03
N ALA A 15 3.52 -26.01 -4.32
CA ALA A 15 2.64 -24.88 -4.25
C ALA A 15 2.75 -24.37 -2.82
N GLY A 16 3.57 -23.33 -2.62
CA GLY A 16 3.69 -22.65 -1.35
C GLY A 16 2.29 -22.25 -0.93
N ALA A 17 1.77 -22.96 0.07
CA ALA A 17 0.44 -22.73 0.58
C ALA A 17 0.37 -21.25 0.98
N VAL A 18 -0.48 -20.49 0.30
CA VAL A 18 -0.83 -19.15 0.76
C VAL A 18 -1.49 -19.36 2.10
N GLN A 19 -0.77 -19.06 3.17
CA GLN A 19 -1.24 -19.23 4.52
C GLN A 19 -2.31 -18.16 4.73
N MET A 20 -3.58 -18.55 4.61
CA MET A 20 -4.69 -17.67 4.93
C MET A 20 -4.62 -17.43 6.44
N VAL A 21 -4.20 -16.23 6.80
CA VAL A 21 -4.21 -15.77 8.20
C VAL A 21 -5.68 -15.69 8.60
N GLU A 22 -6.13 -16.63 9.42
CA GLU A 22 -7.40 -16.53 10.13
C GLU A 22 -7.25 -15.37 11.12
N LEU A 23 -7.80 -14.21 10.75
CA LEU A 23 -7.91 -13.07 11.65
C LEU A 23 -8.82 -13.47 12.81
N GLY A 24 -8.39 -13.20 14.03
CA GLY A 24 -9.20 -13.48 15.22
C GLY A 24 -10.57 -12.80 15.13
N PRO A 25 -11.58 -13.25 15.91
CA PRO A 25 -12.95 -12.73 15.85
C PRO A 25 -13.07 -11.21 16.13
N ASP A 26 -12.01 -10.57 16.62
CA ASP A 26 -11.90 -9.13 16.91
C ASP A 26 -10.95 -8.38 15.96
N GLU A 27 -10.25 -9.09 15.07
CA GLU A 27 -9.37 -8.51 14.07
C GLU A 27 -10.14 -8.31 12.77
N SER A 28 -10.98 -7.28 12.72
CA SER A 28 -11.51 -6.80 11.45
C SER A 28 -10.33 -6.43 10.53
N PRO A 29 -10.18 -7.03 9.34
CA PRO A 29 -9.14 -6.62 8.37
C PRO A 29 -9.36 -5.20 7.84
N TYR A 30 -10.50 -4.59 8.17
CA TYR A 30 -10.91 -3.29 7.67
C TYR A 30 -10.51 -2.19 8.64
N PHE A 31 -9.80 -1.20 8.10
CA PHE A 31 -9.50 0.05 8.76
C PHE A 31 -10.67 1.03 8.60
N ASN A 32 -10.87 1.90 9.59
CA ASN A 32 -11.86 2.98 9.47
C ASN A 32 -11.52 3.86 8.25
N ARG A 33 -12.54 4.13 7.43
CA ARG A 33 -12.40 4.87 6.18
C ARG A 33 -11.94 6.31 6.41
N GLU A 34 -12.54 7.01 7.39
CA GLU A 34 -12.19 8.38 7.76
C GLU A 34 -10.73 8.47 8.22
N LEU A 35 -10.31 7.53 9.08
CA LEU A 35 -8.94 7.47 9.57
C LEU A 35 -7.93 7.19 8.45
N SER A 36 -8.27 6.29 7.53
CA SER A 36 -7.45 6.00 6.35
C SER A 36 -7.32 7.24 5.44
N TRP A 37 -8.41 8.00 5.32
CA TRP A 37 -8.46 9.23 4.53
C TRP A 37 -7.64 10.36 5.19
N LEU A 38 -7.70 10.50 6.51
CA LEU A 38 -6.84 11.44 7.27
C LEU A 38 -5.35 11.06 7.16
N GLN A 39 -5.01 9.77 7.27
CA GLN A 39 -3.64 9.30 7.08
C GLN A 39 -3.12 9.54 5.66
N PHE A 40 -4.00 9.50 4.67
CA PHE A 40 -3.67 9.90 3.31
C PHE A 40 -3.38 11.41 3.23
N ASN A 41 -4.27 12.25 3.77
CA ASN A 41 -4.06 13.69 3.79
C ASN A 41 -2.75 14.08 4.50
N GLN A 42 -2.42 13.40 5.60
CA GLN A 42 -1.17 13.59 6.34
C GLN A 42 0.07 13.30 5.48
N ARG A 43 0.02 12.29 4.61
CA ARG A 43 1.10 12.01 3.65
C ARG A 43 1.22 13.11 2.59
N VAL A 44 0.10 13.64 2.08
CA VAL A 44 0.12 14.78 1.15
C VAL A 44 0.71 16.03 1.81
N LEU A 45 0.39 16.29 3.08
CA LEU A 45 0.94 17.40 3.84
C LEU A 45 2.45 17.23 4.09
N ALA A 46 2.93 16.00 4.30
CA ALA A 46 4.36 15.73 4.45
C ALA A 46 5.15 16.13 3.20
N GLU A 47 4.60 15.97 1.99
CA GLU A 47 5.23 16.42 0.76
C GLU A 47 5.35 17.95 0.68
N ALA A 48 4.41 18.70 1.27
CA ALA A 48 4.52 20.16 1.37
C ALA A 48 5.68 20.62 2.27
N CYS A 49 6.05 19.79 3.26
CA CYS A 49 7.16 20.06 4.17
C CYS A 49 8.53 19.66 3.61
N ASN A 50 8.59 18.91 2.51
CA ASN A 50 9.83 18.41 1.94
C ASN A 50 10.65 19.55 1.28
N GLU A 51 11.83 19.84 1.83
CA GLU A 51 12.74 20.90 1.35
C GLU A 51 13.44 20.55 0.03
N GLN A 52 13.39 19.29 -0.41
CA GLN A 52 13.93 18.89 -1.71
C GLN A 52 13.08 19.41 -2.88
N TYR A 53 11.84 19.83 -2.63
CA TYR A 53 10.98 20.42 -3.65
C TYR A 53 11.12 21.94 -3.74
N PRO A 54 11.02 22.50 -4.95
CA PRO A 54 10.90 23.94 -5.14
C PRO A 54 9.71 24.52 -4.36
N LEU A 55 9.83 25.77 -3.90
CA LEU A 55 8.82 26.44 -3.07
C LEU A 55 7.39 26.38 -3.63
N LEU A 56 7.22 26.52 -4.96
CA LEU A 56 5.91 26.49 -5.60
C LEU A 56 5.27 25.09 -5.58
N GLU A 57 6.07 24.05 -5.62
CA GLU A 57 5.59 22.67 -5.58
C GLU A 57 5.15 22.31 -4.15
N ARG A 58 5.86 22.79 -3.14
CA ARG A 58 5.44 22.71 -1.73
C ARG A 58 4.12 23.44 -1.49
N LEU A 59 3.98 24.65 -2.06
CA LEU A 59 2.72 25.41 -1.98
C LEU A 59 1.58 24.67 -2.67
N ARG A 60 1.84 24.00 -3.78
CA ARG A 60 0.85 23.15 -4.47
C ARG A 60 0.40 22.01 -3.56
N PHE A 61 1.31 21.25 -2.96
CA PHE A 61 0.94 20.19 -2.01
C PHE A 61 0.14 20.71 -0.81
N LEU A 62 0.53 21.86 -0.27
CA LEU A 62 -0.22 22.52 0.80
C LEU A 62 -1.66 22.84 0.36
N SER A 63 -1.85 23.44 -0.83
CA SER A 63 -3.18 23.75 -1.36
C SER A 63 -4.04 22.50 -1.57
N ILE A 64 -3.44 21.39 -2.02
CA ILE A 64 -4.12 20.10 -2.18
C ILE A 64 -4.55 19.54 -0.81
N SER A 65 -3.65 19.54 0.18
CA SER A 65 -4.00 19.07 1.53
C SER A 65 -5.14 19.88 2.16
N GLY A 66 -5.18 21.20 1.92
CA GLY A 66 -6.25 22.08 2.39
C GLY A 66 -7.59 21.80 1.71
N SER A 67 -7.60 21.68 0.37
CA SER A 67 -8.82 21.33 -0.38
C SER A 67 -9.38 19.98 0.02
N ASN A 68 -8.51 18.99 0.23
CA ASN A 68 -8.93 17.68 0.71
C ASN A 68 -9.60 17.84 2.09
N LEU A 69 -8.94 18.52 3.05
CA LEU A 69 -9.46 18.67 4.41
C LEU A 69 -10.83 19.37 4.44
N ASP A 70 -11.03 20.35 3.56
CA ASP A 70 -12.31 21.02 3.36
C ASP A 70 -13.41 20.03 2.93
N GLU A 71 -13.11 19.16 1.96
CA GLU A 71 -14.02 18.08 1.54
C GLU A 71 -14.38 17.14 2.70
N PHE A 72 -13.43 16.79 3.56
CA PHE A 72 -13.68 15.94 4.72
C PHE A 72 -14.58 16.57 5.78
N MET A 73 -14.53 17.89 5.93
CA MET A 73 -15.36 18.60 6.92
C MET A 73 -16.77 18.88 6.41
N MET A 74 -16.97 18.95 5.10
CA MET A 74 -18.28 19.22 4.49
C MET A 74 -19.15 17.96 4.32
N ILE A 75 -18.56 16.77 4.36
CA ILE A 75 -19.25 15.47 4.23
C ILE A 75 -19.63 14.95 5.62
#